data_AF-A0A7X7DRR5-F1
#
_entry.id   AF-A0A7X7DRR5-F1
#
_cell.length_a   1.000
_cell.length_b   1.000
_cell.length_c   1.000
_cell.angle_alpha   90.00
_cell.angle_beta   90.00
_cell.angle_gamma   90.00
#
_symmetry.space_group_name_H-M   'P 1'
#
loop_
_entity.id
_entity.type
_entity.pdbx_description
1 polymer ?
#
loop_
_entity_poly.entity_id
_entity_poly.type
_entity_poly.pdbx_seq_one_letter_code
_entity_poly.pdbx_strand_id
1 'polypeptide(L)'
;SASVLFRSLAAVYGGAAAVILFSGMGKDGAAEMKTLRNMGAATFAQDRESSVVWGMPGEAVRLDAAEHVGSPAAIASLLLDQFR
;
A
#
# COMPACT_ATOMS: atom_id res chain seq x y z
N SER A 1 6.93 -12.36 -2.39
CA SER A 1 6.59 -11.68 -1.12
C SER A 1 6.56 -10.19 -1.36
N ALA A 2 5.48 -9.53 -0.94
CA ALA A 2 5.35 -8.08 -0.98
C ALA A 2 6.40 -7.40 -0.10
N SER A 3 6.73 -7.97 1.06
CA SER A 3 7.80 -7.47 1.93
C SER A 3 9.16 -7.40 1.23
N VAL A 4 9.53 -8.41 0.44
CA VAL A 4 10.81 -8.38 -0.32
C VAL A 4 10.79 -7.26 -1.37
N LEU A 5 9.69 -7.15 -2.12
CA LEU A 5 9.54 -6.09 -3.12
C LEU A 5 9.62 -4.69 -2.48
N PHE A 6 8.86 -4.46 -1.41
CA PHE A 6 8.81 -3.14 -0.75
C PHE A 6 10.15 -2.76 -0.11
N ARG A 7 10.93 -3.72 0.43
CA ARG A 7 12.31 -3.45 0.87
C ARG A 7 13.22 -3.03 -0.28
N SER A 8 13.10 -3.67 -1.45
CA SER A 8 13.89 -3.28 -2.61
C SER A 8 13.50 -1.88 -3.13
N LEU A 9 12.21 -1.54 -3.13
CA LEU A 9 11.73 -0.20 -3.48
C LEU A 9 12.23 0.85 -2.50
N ALA A 10 12.18 0.57 -1.20
CA ALA A 10 12.70 1.47 -0.18
C ALA A 10 14.20 1.73 -0.37
N ALA A 11 14.97 0.71 -0.73
CA ALA A 11 16.41 0.83 -0.94
C ALA A 11 16.79 1.63 -2.21
N VAL A 12 16.00 1.51 -3.27
CA VAL A 12 16.34 2.10 -4.60
C VAL A 12 15.65 3.44 -4.84
N TYR A 13 14.37 3.55 -4.48
CA TYR A 13 13.54 4.71 -4.81
C TYR A 13 13.12 5.51 -3.57
N GLY A 14 13.10 4.89 -2.39
CA GLY A 14 12.68 5.54 -1.15
C GLY A 14 11.29 6.19 -1.28
N GLY A 15 11.20 7.48 -0.96
CA GLY A 15 9.97 8.27 -1.03
C GLY A 15 9.42 8.50 -2.45
N ALA A 16 10.20 8.22 -3.51
CA ALA A 16 9.72 8.37 -4.88
C ALA A 16 8.85 7.18 -5.36
N ALA A 17 8.65 6.15 -4.51
CA ALA A 17 7.83 5.01 -4.84
C ALA A 17 6.33 5.28 -4.60
N ALA A 18 5.49 4.54 -5.34
CA ALA A 18 4.09 4.36 -5.02
C ALA A 18 3.82 2.86 -4.82
N VAL A 19 3.15 2.48 -3.73
CA VAL A 19 2.86 1.06 -3.41
C VAL A 19 1.43 0.85 -2.98
N ILE A 20 0.87 -0.29 -3.41
CA ILE A 20 -0.54 -0.63 -3.18
C ILE A 20 -0.60 -2.06 -2.62
N LEU A 21 -1.36 -2.25 -1.53
CA LEU A 21 -1.73 -3.58 -1.04
C LEU A 21 -3.20 -3.86 -1.36
N PHE A 22 -3.43 -4.84 -2.23
CA PHE A 22 -4.78 -5.32 -2.57
C PHE A 22 -5.21 -6.47 -1.64
N SER A 23 -6.47 -6.89 -1.78
CA SER A 23 -7.07 -8.05 -1.13
C SER A 23 -6.11 -9.26 -1.12
N GLY A 24 -5.92 -9.85 0.05
CA GLY A 24 -4.96 -10.92 0.26
C GLY A 24 -4.89 -11.34 1.72
N MET A 25 -4.48 -12.58 1.97
CA MET A 25 -4.34 -13.13 3.32
C MET A 25 -3.02 -12.72 3.98
N GLY A 26 -3.02 -12.60 5.30
CA GLY A 26 -1.80 -12.42 6.09
C GLY A 26 -1.39 -10.96 6.24
N LYS A 27 -0.08 -10.72 6.36
CA LYS A 27 0.51 -9.40 6.68
C LYS A 27 1.73 -9.03 5.83
N ASP A 28 1.99 -9.80 4.78
CA ASP A 28 3.14 -9.61 3.90
C ASP A 28 3.09 -8.19 3.28
N GLY A 29 4.16 -7.42 3.44
CA GLY A 29 4.29 -6.05 2.94
C GLY A 29 3.72 -4.94 3.82
N ALA A 30 2.92 -5.22 4.86
CA ALA A 30 2.27 -4.17 5.65
C ALA A 30 3.28 -3.32 6.46
N ALA A 31 4.25 -3.98 7.09
CA ALA A 31 5.29 -3.28 7.85
C ALA A 31 6.23 -2.50 6.92
N GLU A 32 6.62 -3.08 5.79
CA GLU A 32 7.46 -2.42 4.79
C GLU A 32 6.76 -1.24 4.11
N MET A 33 5.44 -1.31 3.93
CA MET A 33 4.66 -0.17 3.48
C MET A 33 4.73 0.98 4.48
N LYS A 34 4.73 0.71 5.80
CA LYS A 34 4.91 1.77 6.81
C LYS A 34 6.28 2.42 6.69
N THR A 35 7.33 1.63 6.45
CA THR A 35 8.67 2.16 6.16
C THR A 35 8.66 3.09 4.95
N LEU A 36 8.05 2.67 3.84
CA LEU A 36 7.91 3.48 2.63
C LEU A 36 7.12 4.77 2.90
N ARG A 37 5.98 4.70 3.60
CA ARG A 37 5.20 5.89 4.00
C ARG A 37 6.04 6.86 4.82
N ASN A 38 6.81 6.37 5.79
CA ASN A 38 7.70 7.21 6.60
C ASN A 38 8.82 7.87 5.78
N MET A 39 9.17 7.32 4.61
CA MET A 39 10.12 7.91 3.66
C MET A 39 9.45 8.89 2.68
N GLY A 40 8.14 9.08 2.75
CA GLY A 40 7.37 9.97 1.86
C GLY A 40 6.79 9.30 0.61
N ALA A 41 6.82 7.96 0.53
CA ALA A 41 6.21 7.23 -0.58
C ALA A 41 4.69 7.29 -0.50
N ALA A 42 4.03 7.34 -1.66
CA ALA A 42 2.58 7.24 -1.75
C ALA A 42 2.13 5.80 -1.44
N THR A 43 1.30 5.62 -0.42
CA THR A 43 0.88 4.29 0.04
C THR A 43 -0.62 4.11 0.03
N PHE A 44 -1.07 3.03 -0.59
CA PHE A 44 -2.49 2.73 -0.78
C PHE A 44 -2.83 1.34 -0.25
N ALA A 45 -3.99 1.19 0.35
CA ALA A 45 -4.59 -0.11 0.60
C ALA A 45 -5.96 -0.16 -0.08
N GLN A 46 -6.30 -1.31 -0.69
CA GLN A 46 -7.70 -1.62 -1.03
C GLN A 46 -8.57 -1.42 0.22
N ASP A 47 -9.88 -1.17 0.15
CA ASP A 47 -10.78 -1.11 1.32
C ASP A 47 -11.39 -2.48 1.70
N ARG A 48 -12.01 -2.55 2.88
CA ARG A 48 -12.63 -3.79 3.39
C ARG A 48 -13.82 -4.22 2.54
N GLU A 49 -14.60 -3.27 2.05
CA GLU A 49 -15.86 -3.54 1.34
C GLU A 49 -15.62 -4.22 -0.01
N SER A 50 -14.59 -3.80 -0.73
CA SER A 50 -14.23 -4.37 -2.03
C SER A 50 -13.29 -5.58 -1.94
N SER A 51 -12.76 -5.90 -0.75
CA SER A 51 -11.80 -6.99 -0.58
C SER A 51 -12.47 -8.34 -0.38
N VAL A 52 -11.97 -9.37 -1.07
CA VAL A 52 -12.35 -10.76 -0.79
C VAL A 52 -11.73 -11.24 0.52
N VAL A 53 -10.47 -10.88 0.77
CA VAL A 53 -9.76 -11.17 2.01
C VAL A 53 -9.11 -9.90 2.54
N TRP A 54 -9.62 -9.43 3.67
CA TRP A 54 -9.14 -8.23 4.35
C TRP A 54 -7.96 -8.53 5.30
N GLY A 55 -6.93 -9.21 4.80
CA GLY A 55 -5.72 -9.56 5.55
C GLY A 55 -4.63 -8.51 5.39
N MET A 56 -3.83 -8.62 4.33
CA MET A 56 -2.71 -7.71 4.02
C MET A 56 -3.11 -6.22 4.03
N PRO A 57 -4.18 -5.80 3.33
CA PRO A 57 -4.58 -4.39 3.34
C PRO A 57 -5.13 -3.97 4.71
N GLY A 58 -5.83 -4.86 5.41
CA GLY A 58 -6.31 -4.61 6.77
C GLY A 58 -5.19 -4.39 7.77
N GLU A 59 -4.11 -5.17 7.66
CA GLU A 59 -2.92 -4.98 8.49
C GLU A 59 -2.20 -3.67 8.17
N ALA A 60 -2.12 -3.30 6.88
CA ALA A 60 -1.53 -2.02 6.49
C ALA A 60 -2.32 -0.83 7.09
N VAL A 61 -3.65 -0.89 7.07
CA VAL A 61 -4.49 0.13 7.73
C VAL A 61 -4.27 0.13 9.24
N ARG A 62 -4.24 -1.05 9.88
CA ARG A 62 -4.00 -1.17 11.34
C ARG A 62 -2.67 -0.58 11.78
N LEU A 63 -1.63 -0.70 10.95
CA LEU A 63 -0.29 -0.15 11.20
C LEU A 63 -0.17 1.33 10.82
N ASP A 64 -1.24 1.98 10.37
CA ASP A 64 -1.19 3.32 9.78
C ASP A 64 -0.15 3.37 8.65
N ALA A 65 -0.05 2.30 7.85
CA ALA A 65 0.89 2.18 6.74
C ALA A 65 0.33 2.73 5.43
N ALA A 66 -1.00 2.66 5.24
CA ALA A 66 -1.69 3.20 4.07
C ALA A 66 -2.12 4.64 4.32
N GLU A 67 -1.66 5.56 3.48
CA GLU A 67 -2.13 6.95 3.45
C GLU A 67 -3.53 7.06 2.84
N HIS A 68 -3.79 6.29 1.79
CA HIS A 68 -5.07 6.23 1.11
C HIS A 68 -5.69 4.83 1.21
N VAL A 69 -6.99 4.78 1.47
CA VAL A 69 -7.76 3.53 1.53
C VAL A 69 -9.00 3.67 0.66
N GLY A 70 -9.22 2.72 -0.26
CA GLY A 70 -10.40 2.77 -1.14
C GLY A 70 -10.50 1.58 -2.07
N SER A 71 -11.57 1.52 -2.84
CA SER A 71 -11.78 0.45 -3.82
C SER A 71 -10.71 0.51 -4.92
N PRO A 72 -10.46 -0.58 -5.68
CA PRO A 72 -9.50 -0.55 -6.77
C PRO A 72 -9.78 0.57 -7.80
N ALA A 73 -11.06 0.87 -8.06
CA ALA A 73 -11.45 1.95 -8.95
C ALA A 73 -11.15 3.34 -8.37
N ALA A 74 -11.38 3.54 -7.06
CA ALA A 74 -11.03 4.78 -6.38
C ALA A 74 -9.52 5.00 -6.33
N ILE A 75 -8.74 3.95 -6.03
CA ILE A 75 -7.26 3.99 -6.06
C ILE A 75 -6.77 4.33 -7.47
N ALA A 76 -7.31 3.71 -8.51
CA ALA A 76 -6.94 4.03 -9.89
C ALA A 76 -7.18 5.51 -10.23
N SER A 77 -8.31 6.07 -9.77
CA SER A 77 -8.61 7.49 -9.96
C SER A 77 -7.59 8.39 -9.25
N LEU A 78 -7.25 8.08 -7.99
CA LEU A 78 -6.24 8.81 -7.23
C LEU A 78 -4.87 8.78 -7.90
N LEU A 79 -4.46 7.63 -8.44
CA LEU A 79 -3.17 7.51 -9.15
C LEU A 79 -3.12 8.39 -10.40
N LEU A 80 -4.23 8.46 -11.16
CA LEU A 80 -4.33 9.32 -12.33
C LEU A 80 -4.29 10.80 -11.95
N ASP A 81 -4.77 11.19 -10.77
CA ASP A 81 -4.74 12.58 -10.32
C ASP A 81 -3.37 12.97 -9.72
N GLN A 82 -2.72 12.06 -8.98
CA GLN A 82 -1.44 12.34 -8.30
C GLN A 82 -0.20 12.29 -9.20
N PHE A 83 -0.21 11.47 -10.26
CA PHE A 83 0.97 11.20 -11.10
C PHE A 83 0.84 11.70 -12.54
N ARG A 84 -0.06 12.66 -12.78
CA ARG A 84 -0.14 13.39 -14.05
C ARG A 84 0.94 14.43 -14.24
#